data_AF-A0A3D4X8T2-F1
#
_entry.id   AF-A0A3D4X8T2-F1
#
_cell.length_a   1.000
_cell.length_b   1.000
_cell.length_c   1.000
_cell.angle_alpha   90.00
_cell.angle_beta   90.00
_cell.angle_gamma   90.00
#
_symmetry.space_group_name_H-M   'P 1'
#
loop_
_entity.id
_entity.type
_entity.pdbx_description
1 polymer ?
#
loop_
_entity_poly.entity_id
_entity_poly.type
_entity_poly.pdbx_seq_one_letter_code
_entity_poly.pdbx_strand_id
1 'polypeptide(L)'
;MRNIREKAMKCLFFLAACVSVAAVVLICAFLFANGIPAIREIGPLKFLLGTTWKPANGLYGNLPMIIGSLYVTAGALVIGVPVGILTAVFMARFCPGQIYRPIKSAVNLMAGIPSVVYGFFGLVVLVPLVRDTVGGRGMSVLTASVLLGLMILPTVISVSETSIRAVPQSYYEGGLALGASHERSVFYTVLPAAKSGIFAGVVLGIGRAVGETMAVMMVAGNQAVIPESITAGVRTLTANIVLEMGYSTDLHREALIGTAVILFVFILIINVSLSLFIPASTKIFQIHWRSRAYTGNNAGKSQKSRV
;
A
#
# COMPACT_ATOMS: atom_id res chain seq x y z
N MET A 1 19.11 -37.19 12.29
CA MET A 1 18.01 -36.30 12.75
C MET A 1 17.98 -34.92 12.04
N ARG A 2 19.11 -34.21 11.86
CA ARG A 2 19.13 -32.87 11.24
C ARG A 2 18.63 -32.83 9.79
N ASN A 3 19.02 -33.79 8.95
CA ASN A 3 18.59 -33.86 7.54
C ASN A 3 17.10 -34.19 7.35
N ILE A 4 16.47 -34.90 8.31
CA ILE A 4 15.03 -35.23 8.25
C ILE A 4 14.22 -33.98 8.61
N ARG A 5 14.61 -33.24 9.65
CA ARG A 5 13.99 -31.94 9.99
C ARG A 5 14.14 -30.92 8.86
N GLU A 6 15.30 -30.87 8.21
CA GLU A 6 15.53 -29.95 7.08
C GLU A 6 14.65 -30.31 5.87
N LYS A 7 14.55 -31.59 5.51
CA LYS A 7 13.64 -32.06 4.45
C LYS A 7 12.17 -31.80 4.79
N ALA A 8 11.77 -32.01 6.05
CA ALA A 8 10.42 -31.73 6.51
C ALA A 8 10.07 -30.23 6.42
N MET A 9 10.98 -29.35 6.86
CA MET A 9 10.78 -27.90 6.75
C MET A 9 10.72 -27.43 5.30
N LYS A 10 11.56 -27.98 4.41
CA LYS A 10 11.50 -27.68 2.96
C LYS A 10 10.17 -28.12 2.36
N CYS A 11 9.68 -29.31 2.69
CA CYS A 11 8.38 -29.79 2.25
C CYS A 11 7.24 -28.90 2.76
N LEU A 12 7.27 -28.53 4.05
CA LEU A 12 6.26 -27.66 4.65
C LEU A 12 6.21 -26.28 3.98
N PHE A 13 7.36 -25.62 3.77
CA PHE A 13 7.40 -24.33 3.09
C PHE A 13 6.98 -24.43 1.62
N PHE A 14 7.33 -25.52 0.94
CA PHE A 14 6.89 -25.75 -0.43
C PHE A 14 5.37 -25.93 -0.52
N LEU A 15 4.78 -26.75 0.36
CA LEU A 15 3.33 -26.93 0.43
C LEU A 15 2.61 -25.62 0.77
N ALA A 16 3.12 -24.85 1.75
CA ALA A 16 2.56 -23.55 2.10
C ALA A 16 2.59 -22.56 0.93
N ALA A 17 3.69 -22.52 0.16
CA ALA A 17 3.80 -21.72 -1.04
C ALA A 17 2.80 -22.18 -2.12
N CYS A 18 2.68 -23.49 -2.36
CA CYS A 18 1.71 -24.04 -3.31
C CYS A 18 0.26 -23.70 -2.93
N VAL A 19 -0.11 -23.86 -1.66
CA VAL A 19 -1.45 -23.51 -1.14
C VAL A 19 -1.72 -22.01 -1.32
N SER A 20 -0.75 -21.15 -1.00
CA SER A 20 -0.89 -19.70 -1.18
C SER A 20 -1.13 -19.33 -2.64
N VAL A 21 -0.34 -19.88 -3.57
CA VAL A 21 -0.51 -19.65 -5.01
C VAL A 21 -1.85 -20.18 -5.50
N ALA A 22 -2.24 -21.40 -5.10
CA ALA A 22 -3.51 -22.01 -5.46
C ALA A 22 -4.70 -21.17 -4.97
N ALA A 23 -4.66 -20.63 -3.75
CA ALA A 23 -5.70 -19.78 -3.21
C ALA A 23 -5.87 -18.49 -4.05
N VAL A 24 -4.77 -17.83 -4.43
CA VAL A 24 -4.83 -16.63 -5.29
C VAL A 24 -5.44 -16.98 -6.66
N VAL A 25 -5.01 -18.08 -7.27
CA VAL A 25 -5.55 -18.52 -8.57
C VAL A 25 -7.05 -18.82 -8.47
N LEU A 26 -7.50 -19.48 -7.40
CA LEU A 26 -8.91 -19.78 -7.18
C LEU A 26 -9.75 -18.50 -6.98
N ILE A 27 -9.25 -17.54 -6.21
CA ILE A 27 -9.93 -16.24 -6.04
C ILE A 27 -10.06 -15.53 -7.39
N CYS A 28 -8.99 -15.48 -8.17
CA CYS A 28 -9.02 -14.90 -9.52
C CYS A 28 -10.04 -15.63 -10.40
N ALA A 29 -10.00 -16.96 -10.46
CA ALA A 29 -10.92 -17.75 -11.26
C ALA A 29 -12.39 -17.50 -10.85
N PHE A 30 -12.68 -17.48 -9.54
CA PHE A 30 -14.01 -17.18 -9.03
C PHE A 30 -14.49 -15.77 -9.41
N LEU A 31 -13.63 -14.75 -9.25
CA LEU A 31 -13.95 -13.37 -9.59
C LEU A 31 -14.30 -13.22 -11.08
N PHE A 32 -13.45 -13.75 -11.97
CA PHE A 32 -13.67 -13.61 -13.41
C PHE A 32 -14.83 -14.48 -13.91
N ALA A 33 -14.98 -15.70 -13.39
CA ALA A 33 -16.06 -16.60 -13.80
C ALA A 33 -17.44 -16.06 -13.44
N ASN A 34 -17.60 -15.42 -12.27
CA ASN A 34 -18.88 -14.88 -11.82
C ASN A 34 -19.08 -13.41 -12.18
N GLY A 35 -18.00 -12.62 -12.28
CA GLY A 35 -18.09 -11.18 -12.55
C GLY A 35 -18.23 -10.84 -14.03
N ILE A 36 -17.56 -11.56 -14.95
CA ILE A 36 -17.64 -11.27 -16.39
C ILE A 36 -19.06 -11.44 -16.97
N PRO A 37 -19.83 -12.49 -16.62
CA PRO A 37 -21.20 -12.65 -17.10
C PRO A 37 -22.09 -11.44 -16.76
N ALA A 38 -22.08 -10.96 -15.51
CA ALA A 38 -22.84 -9.78 -15.12
C ALA A 38 -22.41 -8.51 -15.87
N ILE A 39 -21.09 -8.31 -16.06
CA ILE A 39 -20.57 -7.18 -16.84
C ILE A 39 -21.07 -7.23 -18.28
N ARG A 40 -21.18 -8.42 -18.88
CA ARG A 40 -21.71 -8.60 -20.24
C ARG A 40 -23.20 -8.34 -20.32
N GLU A 41 -23.97 -8.80 -19.33
CA GLU A 41 -25.42 -8.61 -19.25
C GLU A 41 -25.80 -7.13 -19.11
N ILE A 42 -25.12 -6.40 -18.22
CA ILE A 42 -25.35 -4.96 -17.97
C ILE A 42 -24.80 -4.11 -19.13
N GLY A 43 -23.73 -4.60 -19.76
CA GLY A 43 -22.95 -3.91 -20.78
C GLY A 43 -21.71 -3.24 -20.17
N PRO A 44 -20.49 -3.51 -20.69
CA PRO A 44 -19.24 -3.11 -20.05
C PRO A 44 -19.09 -1.59 -19.93
N LEU A 45 -19.54 -0.84 -20.94
CA LEU A 45 -19.48 0.62 -20.94
C LEU A 45 -20.41 1.22 -19.88
N LYS A 46 -21.64 0.70 -19.77
CA LYS A 46 -22.62 1.13 -18.78
C LYS A 46 -22.19 0.75 -17.37
N PHE A 47 -21.58 -0.41 -17.21
CA PHE A 47 -21.10 -0.89 -15.93
C PHE A 47 -19.89 -0.08 -15.42
N LEU A 48 -18.96 0.29 -16.30
CA LEU A 48 -17.77 1.07 -15.96
C LEU A 48 -18.04 2.58 -15.86
N LEU A 49 -18.68 3.17 -16.87
CA LEU A 49 -18.88 4.62 -17.00
C LEU A 49 -20.25 5.09 -16.50
N GLY A 50 -21.13 4.17 -16.11
CA GLY A 50 -22.42 4.53 -15.53
C GLY A 50 -22.24 5.33 -14.24
N THR A 51 -23.00 6.41 -14.09
CA THR A 51 -22.94 7.33 -12.95
C THR A 51 -23.95 7.00 -11.84
N THR A 52 -24.86 6.07 -12.10
CA THR A 52 -25.96 5.75 -11.19
C THR A 52 -25.85 4.31 -10.69
N TRP A 53 -25.75 4.17 -9.38
CA TRP A 53 -25.86 2.89 -8.69
C TRP A 53 -27.22 2.80 -8.00
N LYS A 54 -28.15 2.04 -8.59
CA LYS A 54 -29.50 1.76 -8.06
C LYS A 54 -29.90 0.31 -8.40
N PRO A 55 -29.47 -0.69 -7.60
CA PRO A 55 -29.77 -2.09 -7.83
C PRO A 55 -31.27 -2.41 -7.94
N ALA A 56 -32.11 -1.74 -7.14
CA ALA A 56 -33.57 -1.90 -7.19
C ALA A 56 -34.18 -1.58 -8.57
N ASN A 57 -33.49 -0.76 -9.37
CA ASN A 57 -33.91 -0.39 -10.72
C ASN A 57 -33.07 -1.10 -11.81
N GLY A 58 -32.24 -2.08 -11.44
CA GLY A 58 -31.32 -2.75 -12.35
C GLY A 58 -30.19 -1.87 -12.88
N LEU A 59 -29.85 -0.77 -12.20
CA LEU A 59 -28.81 0.17 -12.62
C LEU A 59 -27.52 -0.04 -11.81
N TYR A 60 -26.42 -0.37 -12.50
CA TYR A 60 -25.14 -0.76 -11.88
C TYR A 60 -23.96 0.04 -12.43
N GLY A 61 -24.00 1.37 -12.28
CA GLY A 61 -22.90 2.25 -12.68
C GLY A 61 -21.81 2.38 -11.60
N ASN A 62 -20.56 2.04 -11.94
CA ASN A 62 -19.44 2.06 -10.98
C ASN A 62 -18.59 3.33 -10.98
N LEU A 63 -18.77 4.23 -11.95
CA LEU A 63 -17.92 5.40 -12.13
C LEU A 63 -17.77 6.26 -10.85
N PRO A 64 -18.85 6.55 -10.09
CA PRO A 64 -18.74 7.32 -8.85
C PRO A 64 -17.80 6.68 -7.83
N MET A 65 -17.82 5.35 -7.76
CA MET A 65 -17.07 4.58 -6.78
C MET A 65 -15.62 4.39 -7.19
N ILE A 66 -15.35 4.29 -8.49
CA ILE A 66 -14.00 4.33 -9.04
C ILE A 66 -13.35 5.68 -8.71
N ILE A 67 -14.02 6.78 -9.03
CA ILE A 67 -13.54 8.15 -8.72
C ILE A 67 -13.35 8.32 -7.22
N GLY A 68 -14.29 7.81 -6.42
CA GLY A 68 -14.21 7.87 -4.97
C GLY A 68 -13.02 7.13 -4.38
N SER A 69 -12.80 5.89 -4.81
CA SER A 69 -11.61 5.10 -4.43
C SER A 69 -10.32 5.82 -4.81
N LEU A 70 -10.28 6.42 -6.00
CA LEU A 70 -9.14 7.18 -6.49
C LEU A 70 -8.86 8.42 -5.65
N TYR A 71 -9.86 9.25 -5.38
CA TYR A 71 -9.68 10.48 -4.62
C TYR A 71 -9.27 10.19 -3.18
N VAL A 72 -9.91 9.22 -2.53
CA VAL A 72 -9.56 8.85 -1.14
C VAL A 72 -8.12 8.35 -1.08
N THR A 73 -7.74 7.45 -2.01
CA THR A 73 -6.39 6.89 -2.10
C THR A 73 -5.36 7.99 -2.41
N ALA A 74 -5.60 8.82 -3.41
CA ALA A 74 -4.70 9.90 -3.79
C ALA A 74 -4.49 10.89 -2.64
N GLY A 75 -5.56 11.32 -1.96
CA GLY A 75 -5.46 12.19 -0.79
C GLY A 75 -4.67 11.53 0.35
N ALA A 76 -4.87 10.24 0.60
CA ALA A 76 -4.10 9.50 1.60
C ALA A 76 -2.60 9.46 1.27
N LEU A 77 -2.23 9.34 0.00
CA LEU A 77 -0.83 9.34 -0.44
C LEU A 77 -0.19 10.72 -0.33
N VAL A 78 -0.90 11.77 -0.73
CA VAL A 78 -0.41 13.15 -0.63
C VAL A 78 -0.05 13.51 0.81
N ILE A 79 -0.78 12.98 1.78
CA ILE A 79 -0.54 13.25 3.21
C ILE A 79 0.44 12.23 3.80
N GLY A 80 0.15 10.94 3.65
CA GLY A 80 0.86 9.87 4.34
C GLY A 80 2.25 9.57 3.78
N VAL A 81 2.47 9.66 2.46
CA VAL A 81 3.77 9.31 1.86
C VAL A 81 4.86 10.32 2.25
N PRO A 82 4.68 11.64 2.11
CA PRO A 82 5.71 12.60 2.52
C PRO A 82 6.05 12.49 4.00
N VAL A 83 5.02 12.43 4.86
CA VAL A 83 5.20 12.29 6.31
C VAL A 83 5.94 10.99 6.63
N GLY A 84 5.52 9.86 6.04
CA GLY A 84 6.13 8.57 6.28
C GLY A 84 7.59 8.48 5.84
N ILE A 85 7.92 9.04 4.67
CA ILE A 85 9.30 9.08 4.18
C ILE A 85 10.15 9.96 5.08
N LEU A 86 9.70 11.19 5.40
CA LEU A 86 10.45 12.11 6.24
C LEU A 86 10.70 11.54 7.64
N THR A 87 9.68 10.90 8.24
CA THR A 87 9.85 10.19 9.53
C THR A 87 10.86 9.05 9.40
N ALA A 88 10.83 8.28 8.31
CA ALA A 88 11.82 7.23 8.07
C ALA A 88 13.25 7.78 7.92
N VAL A 89 13.43 8.90 7.20
CA VAL A 89 14.74 9.58 7.07
C VAL A 89 15.23 10.03 8.44
N PHE A 90 14.37 10.70 9.21
CA PHE A 90 14.67 11.15 10.56
C PHE A 90 15.10 9.98 11.45
N MET A 91 14.29 8.92 11.52
CA MET A 91 14.57 7.74 12.32
C MET A 91 15.88 7.04 11.93
N ALA A 92 16.20 6.99 10.63
CA ALA A 92 17.35 6.26 10.12
C ALA A 92 18.68 7.00 10.31
N ARG A 93 18.70 8.34 10.16
CA ARG A 93 19.95 9.11 10.09
C ARG A 93 20.09 10.26 11.09
N PHE A 94 19.00 10.85 11.55
CA PHE A 94 19.03 12.05 12.39
C PHE A 94 18.59 11.78 13.84
N CYS A 95 17.93 10.66 14.10
CA CYS A 95 17.32 10.38 15.39
C CYS A 95 18.36 9.95 16.43
N PRO A 96 18.43 10.63 17.60
CA PRO A 96 19.29 10.19 18.69
C PRO A 96 18.77 8.88 19.29
N GLY A 97 19.68 8.01 19.75
CA GLY A 97 19.35 6.65 20.19
C GLY A 97 18.33 6.55 21.32
N GLN A 98 18.23 7.59 22.17
CA GLN A 98 17.25 7.66 23.26
C GLN A 98 15.81 7.81 22.76
N ILE A 99 15.59 8.55 21.66
CA ILE A 99 14.26 8.84 21.12
C ILE A 99 13.85 7.78 20.08
N TYR A 100 14.83 7.14 19.43
CA TYR A 100 14.60 6.12 18.42
C TYR A 100 13.72 4.96 18.93
N ARG A 101 14.02 4.43 20.13
CA ARG A 101 13.29 3.29 20.69
C ARG A 101 11.80 3.59 20.91
N PRO A 102 11.41 4.69 21.60
CA PRO A 102 10.01 5.10 21.71
C PRO A 102 9.30 5.27 20.36
N ILE A 103 9.90 5.99 19.41
CA ILE A 103 9.28 6.23 18.10
C ILE A 103 9.08 4.92 17.35
N LYS A 104 10.09 4.04 17.33
CA LYS A 104 9.98 2.75 16.65
C LYS A 104 8.88 1.87 17.25
N SER A 105 8.77 1.86 18.58
CA SER A 105 7.67 1.18 19.27
C SER A 105 6.32 1.78 18.91
N ALA A 106 6.18 3.11 18.87
CA ALA A 106 4.94 3.77 18.47
C ALA A 106 4.50 3.40 17.03
N VAL A 107 5.44 3.41 16.08
CA VAL A 107 5.18 2.98 14.69
C VAL A 107 4.72 1.52 14.62
N ASN A 108 5.37 0.63 15.39
CA ASN A 108 4.97 -0.78 15.45
C ASN A 108 3.57 -0.96 16.08
N LEU A 109 3.27 -0.19 17.12
CA LEU A 109 1.95 -0.21 17.78
C LEU A 109 0.86 0.28 16.81
N MET A 110 1.11 1.35 16.07
CA MET A 110 0.18 1.84 15.04
C MET A 110 -0.16 0.78 14.00
N ALA A 111 0.81 -0.08 13.62
CA ALA A 111 0.58 -1.17 12.68
C ALA A 111 -0.31 -2.29 13.24
N GLY A 112 -0.33 -2.45 14.57
CA GLY A 112 -1.12 -3.48 15.27
C GLY A 112 -2.56 -3.08 15.59
N ILE A 113 -2.93 -1.81 15.41
CA ILE A 113 -4.30 -1.34 15.68
C ILE A 113 -5.26 -1.88 14.59
N PRO A 114 -6.37 -2.54 14.95
CA PRO A 114 -7.37 -2.99 13.99
C PRO A 114 -8.00 -1.83 13.21
N SER A 115 -8.33 -2.05 11.94
CA SER A 115 -8.89 -1.00 11.06
C SER A 115 -10.22 -0.42 11.57
N VAL A 116 -11.08 -1.24 12.18
CA VAL A 116 -12.35 -0.79 12.76
C VAL A 116 -12.13 0.21 13.91
N VAL A 117 -11.05 0.05 14.69
CA VAL A 117 -10.71 0.98 15.77
C VAL A 117 -10.30 2.34 15.19
N TYR A 118 -9.51 2.35 14.11
CA TYR A 118 -9.23 3.57 13.35
C TYR A 118 -10.51 4.20 12.79
N GLY A 119 -11.41 3.40 12.22
CA GLY A 119 -12.71 3.87 11.72
C GLY A 119 -13.55 4.53 12.79
N PHE A 120 -13.64 3.91 13.98
CA PHE A 120 -14.37 4.46 15.12
C PHE A 120 -13.72 5.76 15.63
N PHE A 121 -12.40 5.80 15.78
CA PHE A 121 -11.67 7.02 16.11
C PHE A 121 -11.94 8.12 15.07
N GLY A 122 -11.89 7.78 13.79
CA GLY A 122 -12.18 8.71 12.71
C GLY A 122 -13.60 9.26 12.80
N LEU A 123 -14.59 8.42 13.11
CA LEU A 123 -15.99 8.83 13.25
C LEU A 123 -16.22 9.74 14.47
N VAL A 124 -15.60 9.45 15.61
CA VAL A 124 -15.82 10.18 16.86
C VAL A 124 -14.96 11.44 16.95
N VAL A 125 -13.77 11.45 16.36
CA VAL A 125 -12.79 12.54 16.51
C VAL A 125 -12.58 13.29 15.20
N LEU A 126 -12.20 12.60 14.12
CA LEU A 126 -11.86 13.28 12.86
C LEU A 126 -13.08 13.89 12.15
N VAL A 127 -14.22 13.19 12.15
CA VAL A 127 -15.44 13.68 11.50
C VAL A 127 -15.94 14.99 12.14
N PRO A 128 -16.09 15.10 13.48
CA PRO A 128 -16.40 16.39 14.11
C PRO A 128 -15.31 17.44 13.86
N LEU A 129 -14.04 17.07 13.98
CA LEU A 129 -12.93 18.01 13.75
C LEU A 129 -12.99 18.63 12.34
N VAL A 130 -13.18 17.81 11.30
CA VAL A 130 -13.27 18.30 9.91
C VAL A 130 -14.55 19.12 9.71
N ARG A 131 -15.67 18.71 10.31
CA ARG A 131 -16.93 19.47 10.26
C ARG A 131 -16.76 20.87 10.84
N ASP A 132 -16.09 20.99 11.97
CA ASP A 132 -15.99 22.24 12.72
C ASP A 132 -14.90 23.17 12.17
N THR A 133 -13.85 22.61 11.55
CA THR A 133 -12.71 23.39 11.02
C THR A 133 -12.77 23.68 9.53
N VAL A 134 -13.22 22.72 8.71
CA VAL A 134 -13.26 22.82 7.25
C VAL A 134 -14.69 23.02 6.74
N GLY A 135 -15.67 22.46 7.44
CA GLY A 135 -17.08 22.52 7.08
C GLY A 135 -17.62 21.25 6.42
N GLY A 136 -18.87 21.34 5.94
CA GLY A 136 -19.59 20.20 5.38
C GLY A 136 -20.10 19.22 6.45
N ARG A 137 -20.33 17.96 6.07
CA ARG A 137 -20.88 16.93 6.99
C ARG A 137 -19.82 16.30 7.90
N GLY A 138 -18.54 16.59 7.66
CA GLY A 138 -17.41 15.92 8.30
C GLY A 138 -17.14 14.51 7.77
N MET A 139 -18.16 13.77 7.33
CA MET A 139 -17.97 12.49 6.62
C MET A 139 -17.72 12.75 5.14
N SER A 140 -16.47 12.63 4.70
CA SER A 140 -16.04 13.14 3.40
C SER A 140 -14.81 12.44 2.83
N VAL A 141 -14.50 12.73 1.56
CA VAL A 141 -13.23 12.36 0.91
C VAL A 141 -12.04 12.77 1.77
N LEU A 142 -12.01 14.02 2.25
CA LEU A 142 -10.91 14.56 3.06
C LEU A 142 -10.69 13.75 4.34
N THR A 143 -11.77 13.50 5.10
CA THR A 143 -11.69 12.75 6.36
C THR A 143 -11.23 11.32 6.13
N ALA A 144 -11.75 10.66 5.10
CA ALA A 144 -11.31 9.33 4.70
C ALA A 144 -9.83 9.32 4.28
N SER A 145 -9.38 10.31 3.49
CA SER A 145 -7.99 10.45 3.08
C SER A 145 -7.03 10.69 4.24
N VAL A 146 -7.38 11.55 5.21
CA VAL A 146 -6.57 11.80 6.40
C VAL A 146 -6.45 10.53 7.23
N LEU A 147 -7.58 9.88 7.53
CA LEU A 147 -7.58 8.64 8.32
C LEU A 147 -6.75 7.55 7.65
N LEU A 148 -6.95 7.35 6.34
CA LEU A 148 -6.23 6.36 5.57
C LEU A 148 -4.73 6.70 5.45
N GLY A 149 -4.40 7.99 5.32
CA GLY A 149 -3.04 8.52 5.36
C GLY A 149 -2.32 8.10 6.64
N LEU A 150 -2.97 8.23 7.80
CA LEU A 150 -2.44 7.76 9.08
C LEU A 150 -2.23 6.24 9.11
N MET A 151 -3.13 5.48 8.49
CA MET A 151 -3.05 4.00 8.47
C MET A 151 -1.93 3.46 7.56
N ILE A 152 -1.53 4.19 6.51
CA ILE A 152 -0.41 3.77 5.65
C ILE A 152 0.96 4.16 6.22
N LEU A 153 1.01 5.09 7.17
CA LEU A 153 2.27 5.55 7.79
C LEU A 153 3.15 4.39 8.30
N PRO A 154 2.63 3.42 9.08
CA PRO A 154 3.51 2.40 9.66
C PRO A 154 4.21 1.54 8.60
N THR A 155 3.51 1.27 7.49
CA THR A 155 4.04 0.54 6.35
C THR A 155 5.11 1.35 5.62
N VAL A 156 4.81 2.61 5.27
CA VAL A 156 5.75 3.48 4.55
C VAL A 156 6.99 3.76 5.40
N ILE A 157 6.81 4.09 6.68
CA ILE A 157 7.91 4.37 7.62
C ILE A 157 8.81 3.14 7.75
N SER A 158 8.25 1.99 8.10
CA SER A 158 9.06 0.80 8.43
C SER A 158 9.84 0.26 7.23
N VAL A 159 9.22 0.25 6.05
CA VAL A 159 9.88 -0.25 4.83
C VAL A 159 10.92 0.76 4.34
N SER A 160 10.62 2.06 4.38
CA SER A 160 11.58 3.10 3.98
C SER A 160 12.77 3.16 4.93
N GLU A 161 12.54 3.08 6.24
CA GLU A 161 13.58 3.15 7.26
C GLU A 161 14.56 1.97 7.14
N THR A 162 14.04 0.74 7.00
CA THR A 162 14.88 -0.45 6.81
C THR A 162 15.69 -0.37 5.52
N SER A 163 15.10 0.18 4.46
CA SER A 163 15.79 0.42 3.19
C SER A 163 16.91 1.45 3.28
N ILE A 164 16.69 2.55 4.01
CA ILE A 164 17.71 3.59 4.23
C ILE A 164 18.87 3.05 5.08
N ARG A 165 18.57 2.27 6.12
CA ARG A 165 19.58 1.63 6.98
C ARG A 165 20.37 0.53 6.27
N ALA A 166 19.81 -0.08 5.22
CA ALA A 166 20.48 -1.10 4.43
C ALA A 166 21.55 -0.54 3.47
N VAL A 167 21.60 0.78 3.25
CA VAL A 167 22.63 1.41 2.42
C VAL A 167 24.00 1.26 3.08
N PRO A 168 25.03 0.74 2.39
CA PRO A 168 26.37 0.59 2.95
C PRO A 168 26.93 1.92 3.45
N GLN A 169 27.60 1.89 4.60
CA GLN A 169 28.12 3.10 5.24
C GLN A 169 29.15 3.86 4.38
N SER A 170 29.86 3.15 3.48
CA SER A 170 30.82 3.74 2.54
C SER A 170 30.21 4.81 1.63
N TYR A 171 28.91 4.75 1.32
CA TYR A 171 28.22 5.80 0.56
C TYR A 171 28.17 7.11 1.33
N TYR A 172 27.85 7.02 2.62
CA TYR A 172 27.77 8.18 3.50
C TYR A 172 29.16 8.76 3.77
N GLU A 173 30.13 7.91 4.08
CA GLU A 173 31.53 8.32 4.28
C GLU A 173 32.16 8.92 3.03
N GLY A 174 31.83 8.42 1.84
CA GLY A 174 32.26 9.00 0.57
C GLY A 174 31.72 10.43 0.36
N GLY A 175 30.48 10.71 0.78
CA GLY A 175 29.93 12.07 0.76
C GLY A 175 30.71 13.01 1.68
N LEU A 176 30.98 12.57 2.93
CA LEU A 176 31.77 13.34 3.89
C LEU A 176 33.20 13.58 3.41
N ALA A 177 33.85 12.59 2.78
CA ALA A 177 35.21 12.70 2.26
C ALA A 177 35.33 13.73 1.12
N LEU A 178 34.24 13.98 0.40
CA LEU A 178 34.15 15.05 -0.61
C LEU A 178 33.78 16.42 -0.02
N GLY A 179 33.76 16.55 1.31
CA GLY A 179 33.42 17.79 2.01
C GLY A 179 31.92 18.09 2.09
N ALA A 180 31.04 17.11 1.83
CA ALA A 180 29.61 17.30 2.01
C ALA A 180 29.22 17.29 3.50
N SER A 181 28.21 18.07 3.88
CA SER A 181 27.66 18.05 5.24
C SER A 181 26.89 16.75 5.51
N HIS A 182 26.52 16.50 6.78
CA HIS A 182 25.71 15.34 7.16
C HIS A 182 24.39 15.31 6.37
N GLU A 183 23.69 16.45 6.30
CA GLU A 183 22.42 16.59 5.60
C GLU A 183 22.60 16.32 4.11
N ARG A 184 23.61 16.93 3.48
CA ARG A 184 23.88 16.70 2.05
C ARG A 184 24.20 15.24 1.77
N SER A 185 25.02 14.60 2.61
CA SER A 185 25.39 13.19 2.46
C SER A 185 24.17 12.27 2.58
N VAL A 186 23.24 12.58 3.49
CA VAL A 186 21.99 11.82 3.62
C VAL A 186 21.07 12.04 2.41
N PHE A 187 20.78 13.29 2.07
CA PHE A 187 19.78 13.61 1.04
C PHE A 187 20.24 13.34 -0.40
N TYR A 188 21.53 13.50 -0.70
CA TYR A 188 22.05 13.37 -2.07
C TYR A 188 22.84 12.09 -2.32
N THR A 189 23.22 11.34 -1.29
CA THR A 189 23.96 10.08 -1.46
C THR A 189 23.18 8.88 -0.93
N VAL A 190 22.74 8.93 0.33
CA VAL A 190 22.06 7.79 0.97
C VAL A 190 20.63 7.61 0.46
N LEU A 191 19.81 8.66 0.43
CA LEU A 191 18.41 8.55 -0.03
C LEU A 191 18.29 8.10 -1.48
N PRO A 192 19.09 8.61 -2.45
CA PRO A 192 19.05 8.12 -3.81
C PRO A 192 19.46 6.65 -3.94
N ALA A 193 20.39 6.18 -3.10
CA ALA A 193 20.78 4.77 -3.04
C ALA A 193 19.67 3.88 -2.46
N ALA A 194 18.87 4.40 -1.52
CA ALA A 194 17.74 3.68 -0.90
C ALA A 194 16.44 3.72 -1.71
N LYS A 195 16.40 4.46 -2.83
CA LYS A 195 15.16 4.79 -3.55
C LYS A 195 14.28 3.59 -3.87
N SER A 196 14.83 2.46 -4.32
CA SER A 196 14.03 1.29 -4.71
C SER A 196 13.28 0.69 -3.53
N GLY A 197 13.88 0.72 -2.33
CA GLY A 197 13.24 0.23 -1.12
C GLY A 197 12.18 1.21 -0.59
N ILE A 198 12.44 2.51 -0.68
CA ILE A 198 11.44 3.55 -0.36
C ILE A 198 10.23 3.42 -1.30
N PHE A 199 10.45 3.27 -2.60
CA PHE A 199 9.38 3.04 -3.58
C PHE A 199 8.59 1.76 -3.27
N ALA A 200 9.25 0.67 -2.89
CA ALA A 200 8.56 -0.55 -2.47
C ALA A 200 7.65 -0.30 -1.25
N GLY A 201 8.10 0.49 -0.28
CA GLY A 201 7.29 0.92 0.86
C GLY A 201 6.07 1.74 0.46
N VAL A 202 6.22 2.65 -0.49
CA VAL A 202 5.11 3.44 -1.05
C VAL A 202 4.11 2.56 -1.79
N VAL A 203 4.56 1.63 -2.64
CA VAL A 203 3.67 0.70 -3.37
C VAL A 203 2.89 -0.19 -2.39
N LEU A 204 3.53 -0.68 -1.33
CA LEU A 204 2.84 -1.43 -0.27
C LEU A 204 1.80 -0.56 0.47
N GLY A 205 2.12 0.71 0.72
CA GLY A 205 1.18 1.68 1.28
C GLY A 205 -0.03 1.92 0.37
N ILE A 206 0.18 2.03 -0.95
CA ILE A 206 -0.89 2.19 -1.95
C ILE A 206 -1.79 0.96 -1.97
N GLY A 207 -1.22 -0.24 -1.99
CA GLY A 207 -2.01 -1.48 -1.94
C GLY A 207 -2.88 -1.56 -0.69
N ARG A 208 -2.35 -1.12 0.47
CA ARG A 208 -3.12 -1.00 1.71
C ARG A 208 -4.23 0.05 1.61
N ALA A 209 -3.94 1.21 1.03
CA ALA A 209 -4.91 2.29 0.88
C ALA A 209 -6.11 1.88 0.01
N VAL A 210 -5.84 1.32 -1.17
CA VAL A 210 -6.90 0.91 -2.12
C VAL A 210 -7.76 -0.22 -1.55
N GLY A 211 -7.16 -1.12 -0.77
CA GLY A 211 -7.85 -2.25 -0.14
C GLY A 211 -8.58 -1.91 1.17
N GLU A 212 -8.42 -0.70 1.71
CA GLU A 212 -9.08 -0.35 2.96
C GLU A 212 -10.59 -0.24 2.77
N THR A 213 -11.32 -0.85 3.71
CA THR A 213 -12.76 -1.03 3.57
C THR A 213 -13.47 -0.55 4.83
N MET A 214 -13.22 -1.17 5.97
CA MET A 214 -13.98 -0.91 7.19
C MET A 214 -13.79 0.51 7.72
N ALA A 215 -12.54 0.99 7.79
CA ALA A 215 -12.28 2.33 8.32
C ALA A 215 -12.92 3.40 7.44
N VAL A 216 -12.79 3.25 6.11
CA VAL A 216 -13.32 4.19 5.12
C VAL A 216 -14.85 4.21 5.15
N MET A 217 -15.51 3.05 5.23
CA MET A 217 -16.97 2.99 5.32
C MET A 217 -17.53 3.77 6.51
N MET A 218 -16.81 3.83 7.63
CA MET A 218 -17.31 4.53 8.82
C MET A 218 -17.25 6.06 8.67
N VAL A 219 -16.38 6.60 7.82
CA VAL A 219 -16.07 8.04 7.78
C VAL A 219 -16.29 8.72 6.42
N ALA A 220 -16.49 7.96 5.34
CA ALA A 220 -16.60 8.51 3.99
C ALA A 220 -18.01 9.01 3.64
N GLY A 221 -19.03 8.69 4.44
CA GLY A 221 -20.43 9.09 4.20
C GLY A 221 -21.20 8.18 3.23
N ASN A 222 -20.50 7.30 2.49
CA ASN A 222 -21.06 6.19 1.70
C ASN A 222 -22.10 6.58 0.64
N GLN A 223 -21.97 7.76 0.05
CA GLN A 223 -22.83 8.20 -1.05
C GLN A 223 -22.29 7.72 -2.40
N ALA A 224 -23.10 6.99 -3.16
CA ALA A 224 -22.74 6.48 -4.50
C ALA A 224 -22.94 7.55 -5.60
N VAL A 225 -22.38 8.74 -5.36
CA VAL A 225 -22.40 9.89 -6.29
C VAL A 225 -20.99 10.40 -6.50
N ILE A 226 -20.73 11.06 -7.62
CA ILE A 226 -19.42 11.67 -7.88
C ILE A 226 -19.26 12.82 -6.89
N PRO A 227 -18.20 12.86 -6.07
CA PRO A 227 -18.01 13.92 -5.09
C PRO A 227 -17.69 15.23 -5.81
N GLU A 228 -18.48 16.28 -5.57
CA GLU A 228 -18.26 17.62 -6.15
C GLU A 228 -17.18 18.42 -5.41
N SER A 229 -16.80 18.00 -4.21
CA SER A 229 -15.79 18.65 -3.39
C SER A 229 -15.07 17.65 -2.49
N ILE A 230 -13.91 18.04 -1.94
CA ILE A 230 -13.17 17.22 -0.97
C ILE A 230 -13.92 17.01 0.35
N THR A 231 -14.90 17.86 0.66
CA THR A 231 -15.78 17.77 1.83
C THR A 231 -17.08 17.01 1.55
N ALA A 232 -17.30 16.56 0.30
CA ALA A 232 -18.44 15.75 -0.07
C ALA A 232 -18.27 14.28 0.36
N GLY A 233 -19.39 13.63 0.63
CA GLY A 233 -19.43 12.20 0.93
C GLY A 233 -19.14 11.36 -0.31
N VAL A 234 -18.58 10.19 -0.10
CA VAL A 234 -18.17 9.28 -1.17
C VAL A 234 -18.34 7.82 -0.75
N ARG A 235 -18.54 6.94 -1.73
CA ARG A 235 -18.51 5.49 -1.54
C ARG A 235 -17.37 4.92 -2.39
N THR A 236 -16.48 4.15 -1.78
CA THR A 236 -15.40 3.45 -2.51
C THR A 236 -15.91 2.14 -3.10
N LEU A 237 -15.18 1.59 -4.08
CA LEU A 237 -15.47 0.27 -4.65
C LEU A 237 -15.53 -0.82 -3.55
N THR A 238 -14.57 -0.79 -2.63
CA THR A 238 -14.50 -1.71 -1.49
C THR A 238 -15.72 -1.57 -0.58
N ALA A 239 -16.09 -0.33 -0.25
CA ALA A 239 -17.27 -0.03 0.56
C ALA A 239 -18.55 -0.55 -0.08
N ASN A 240 -18.72 -0.34 -1.39
CA ASN A 240 -19.91 -0.77 -2.09
C ASN A 240 -20.12 -2.28 -2.04
N ILE A 241 -19.04 -3.04 -2.24
CA ILE A 241 -19.08 -4.50 -2.13
C ILE A 241 -19.58 -4.90 -0.74
N VAL A 242 -18.99 -4.38 0.33
CA VAL A 242 -19.34 -4.80 1.70
C VAL A 242 -20.73 -4.32 2.13
N LEU A 243 -21.13 -3.10 1.76
CA LEU A 243 -22.43 -2.54 2.17
C LEU A 243 -23.61 -3.33 1.60
N GLU A 244 -23.48 -3.85 0.38
CA GLU A 244 -24.64 -4.43 -0.33
C GLU A 244 -24.58 -5.96 -0.45
N MET A 245 -23.40 -6.58 -0.29
CA MET A 245 -23.25 -8.04 -0.45
C MET A 245 -24.18 -8.84 0.45
N GLY A 246 -24.37 -8.41 1.71
CA GLY A 246 -25.10 -9.17 2.71
C GLY A 246 -26.58 -9.41 2.42
N TYR A 247 -27.20 -8.59 1.58
CA TYR A 247 -28.61 -8.73 1.17
C TYR A 247 -28.79 -8.86 -0.35
N SER A 248 -27.69 -8.98 -1.09
CA SER A 248 -27.74 -9.07 -2.56
C SER A 248 -28.17 -10.45 -3.06
N THR A 249 -29.06 -10.48 -4.06
CA THR A 249 -29.48 -11.70 -4.76
C THR A 249 -29.25 -11.58 -6.26
N ASP A 250 -29.13 -12.72 -6.93
CA ASP A 250 -29.09 -12.85 -8.39
C ASP A 250 -28.14 -11.84 -9.06
N LEU A 251 -28.63 -11.07 -10.05
CA LEU A 251 -27.87 -10.09 -10.80
C LEU A 251 -27.22 -9.02 -9.91
N HIS A 252 -27.84 -8.64 -8.79
CA HIS A 252 -27.25 -7.67 -7.88
C HIS A 252 -25.97 -8.22 -7.23
N ARG A 253 -25.99 -9.48 -6.81
CA ARG A 253 -24.82 -10.16 -6.24
C ARG A 253 -23.72 -10.34 -7.27
N GLU A 254 -24.07 -10.75 -8.49
CA GLU A 254 -23.11 -10.92 -9.58
C GLU A 254 -22.52 -9.58 -10.03
N ALA A 255 -23.30 -8.49 -10.03
CA ALA A 255 -22.82 -7.14 -10.26
C ALA A 255 -21.82 -6.66 -9.18
N LEU A 256 -22.01 -7.02 -7.91
CA LEU A 256 -21.03 -6.73 -6.86
C LEU A 256 -19.73 -7.52 -7.08
N ILE A 257 -19.81 -8.78 -7.53
CA ILE A 257 -18.62 -9.56 -7.92
C ILE A 257 -17.94 -8.93 -9.15
N GLY A 258 -18.72 -8.43 -10.12
CA GLY A 258 -18.19 -7.64 -11.24
C GLY A 258 -17.50 -6.35 -10.78
N THR A 259 -17.99 -5.70 -9.72
CA THR A 259 -17.34 -4.54 -9.09
C THR A 259 -15.99 -4.92 -8.50
N ALA A 260 -15.88 -6.11 -7.89
CA ALA A 260 -14.62 -6.66 -7.40
C ALA A 260 -13.63 -6.96 -8.55
N VAL A 261 -14.11 -7.40 -9.72
CA VAL A 261 -13.27 -7.54 -10.93
C VAL A 261 -12.71 -6.19 -11.36
N ILE A 262 -13.53 -5.12 -11.38
CA ILE A 262 -13.05 -3.76 -11.67
C ILE A 262 -11.96 -3.36 -10.69
N LEU A 263 -12.23 -3.50 -9.39
CA LEU A 263 -11.27 -3.16 -8.34
C LEU A 263 -9.96 -3.93 -8.50
N PHE A 264 -10.02 -5.23 -8.78
CA PHE A 264 -8.84 -6.07 -9.01
C PHE A 264 -8.02 -5.59 -10.21
N VAL A 265 -8.66 -5.35 -11.36
CA VAL A 265 -7.99 -4.82 -12.56
C VAL A 265 -7.38 -3.45 -12.27
N PHE A 266 -8.08 -2.61 -11.53
CA PHE A 266 -7.61 -1.28 -11.16
C PHE A 266 -6.36 -1.33 -10.27
N ILE A 267 -6.36 -2.21 -9.26
CA ILE A 267 -5.20 -2.46 -8.41
C ILE A 267 -4.02 -2.97 -9.25
N LEU A 268 -4.24 -3.88 -10.20
CA LEU A 268 -3.20 -4.36 -11.10
C LEU A 268 -2.62 -3.23 -11.95
N ILE A 269 -3.47 -2.39 -12.56
CA ILE A 269 -3.02 -1.25 -13.36
C ILE A 269 -2.17 -0.31 -12.52
N ILE A 270 -2.61 0.05 -11.31
CA ILE A 270 -1.86 0.91 -10.39
C ILE A 270 -0.50 0.27 -10.07
N ASN A 271 -0.48 -0.99 -9.63
CA ASN A 271 0.74 -1.66 -9.22
C ASN A 271 1.73 -1.84 -10.38
N VAL A 272 1.24 -2.23 -11.56
CA VAL A 272 2.07 -2.40 -12.76
C VAL A 272 2.62 -1.05 -13.20
N SER A 273 1.80 0.00 -13.28
CA SER A 273 2.23 1.34 -13.66
C SER A 273 3.34 1.85 -12.74
N LEU A 274 3.13 1.76 -11.42
CA LEU A 274 4.14 2.16 -10.44
C LEU A 274 5.41 1.32 -10.53
N SER A 275 5.30 0.02 -10.82
CA SER A 275 6.45 -0.87 -10.99
C SER A 275 7.27 -0.56 -12.25
N LEU A 276 6.63 -0.12 -13.34
CA LEU A 276 7.28 0.28 -14.58
C LEU A 276 8.00 1.62 -14.43
N PHE A 277 7.48 2.52 -13.59
CA PHE A 277 8.16 3.78 -13.23
C PHE A 277 9.46 3.57 -12.44
N ILE A 278 9.74 2.37 -11.94
CA ILE A 278 11.01 2.05 -11.29
C ILE A 278 12.09 1.89 -12.39
N PRO A 279 13.11 2.77 -12.47
CA PRO A 279 14.14 2.64 -13.48
C PRO A 279 14.90 1.31 -13.33
N ALA A 280 14.98 0.55 -14.42
CA ALA A 280 15.72 -0.71 -14.54
C ALA A 280 17.21 -0.60 -14.13
N SER A 281 17.77 0.61 -14.06
CA SER A 281 19.14 0.88 -13.60
C SER A 281 19.44 0.38 -12.18
N THR A 282 18.41 0.09 -11.38
CA THR A 282 18.56 -0.43 -10.00
C THR A 282 18.72 -1.96 -9.95
N LYS A 283 18.25 -2.69 -10.97
CA LYS A 283 18.46 -4.15 -11.10
C LYS A 283 19.91 -4.50 -11.45
N ILE A 284 20.54 -3.70 -12.31
CA ILE A 284 21.95 -3.87 -12.71
C ILE A 284 22.89 -3.63 -11.52
N PHE A 285 22.57 -2.64 -10.68
CA PHE A 285 23.37 -2.34 -9.48
C PHE A 285 23.38 -3.50 -8.47
N GLN A 286 22.23 -4.13 -8.22
CA GLN A 286 22.14 -5.32 -7.35
C GLN A 286 22.88 -6.54 -7.92
N ILE A 287 22.79 -6.77 -9.24
CA ILE A 287 23.49 -7.89 -9.90
C ILE A 287 25.01 -7.68 -9.85
N HIS A 288 25.50 -6.46 -10.09
CA HIS A 288 26.93 -6.14 -10.07
C HIS A 288 27.52 -6.21 -8.65
N TRP A 289 26.77 -5.79 -7.63
CA TRP A 289 27.22 -5.88 -6.22
C TRP A 289 27.24 -7.31 -5.67
N ARG A 290 26.24 -8.13 -6.04
CA ARG A 290 26.21 -9.55 -5.66
C ARG A 290 27.39 -10.33 -6.26
N SER A 291 27.90 -9.90 -7.41
CA SER A 291 29.13 -10.46 -8.00
C SER A 291 30.41 -10.07 -7.22
N ARG A 292 30.54 -8.81 -6.77
CA ARG A 292 31.75 -8.36 -6.02
C ARG A 292 31.85 -8.89 -4.59
N ALA A 293 30.71 -9.12 -3.92
CA ALA A 293 30.70 -9.72 -2.59
C ALA A 293 31.23 -11.17 -2.57
N TYR A 294 31.14 -11.89 -3.71
CA TYR A 294 31.70 -13.23 -3.85
C TYR A 294 33.20 -13.24 -4.18
N THR A 295 33.72 -12.24 -4.89
CA THR A 295 35.14 -12.17 -5.26
C THR A 295 36.03 -11.61 -4.14
N GLY A 296 35.52 -10.72 -3.30
CA GLY A 296 36.27 -10.18 -2.15
C GLY A 296 36.63 -11.20 -1.05
N ASN A 297 35.85 -12.28 -0.93
CA ASN A 297 36.06 -13.31 0.11
C ASN A 297 37.09 -14.38 -0.29
N ASN A 298 37.50 -14.44 -1.57
CA ASN A 298 38.50 -15.39 -2.07
C ASN A 298 39.93 -14.81 -2.14
N ALA A 299 40.09 -13.48 -2.15
CA ALA A 299 41.41 -12.85 -2.17
C ALA A 299 42.17 -12.99 -0.83
N GLY A 300 41.46 -13.06 0.31
CA GLY A 300 42.06 -13.20 1.64
C GLY A 300 42.46 -14.63 2.04
N LYS A 301 42.10 -15.65 1.25
CA LYS A 301 42.39 -17.06 1.56
C LYS A 301 43.58 -17.64 0.79
N SER A 302 44.09 -16.96 -0.23
CA SER A 302 45.21 -17.46 -1.04
C SER A 302 46.60 -17.12 -0.47
N GLN A 303 46.68 -16.30 0.58
CA GLN A 303 47.98 -15.79 1.08
C GLN A 303 48.41 -16.36 2.43
N LYS A 304 47.65 -17.32 2.99
CA LYS A 304 47.96 -18.02 4.25
C LYS A 304 48.51 -19.44 4.08
N SER A 305 48.90 -19.85 2.87
CA SER A 305 49.45 -21.20 2.60
C SER A 305 50.89 -21.21 2.06
N ARG A 306 51.62 -20.09 2.15
CA ARG A 306 53.06 -20.03 1.89
C ARG A 306 53.69 -18.97 2.80
N VAL A 307 54.09 -19.40 3.99
CA VAL A 307 55.38 -19.21 4.70
C VAL A 307 55.18 -19.84 6.07
#